data_AF-A0A4Q3T797-F1
#
_entry.id   AF-A0A4Q3T797-F1
#
_cell.length_a   1.000
_cell.length_b   1.000
_cell.length_c   1.000
_cell.angle_alpha   90.00
_cell.angle_beta   90.00
_cell.angle_gamma   90.00
#
_symmetry.space_group_name_H-M   'P 1'
#
loop_
_entity.id
_entity.type
_entity.pdbx_description
1 polymer ?
#
loop_
_entity_poly.entity_id
_entity_poly.type
_entity_poly.pdbx_seq_one_letter_code
_entity_poly.pdbx_strand_id
1 'polypeptide(L)' 'VWAGRGFYRLLNRMLFRAARPDERYKVLERFYRLPQPLVERFYAAGSTLADKARILSGKPPVPIGAALTCMVERGRA' A
#
# COMPACT_ATOMS: atom_id res chain seq x y z
N VAL A 1 -12.28 -0.01 -15.79
CA VAL A 1 -12.05 -0.62 -14.45
C VAL A 1 -10.56 -0.76 -14.09
N TRP A 2 -9.69 -1.26 -14.98
CA TRP A 2 -8.26 -1.49 -14.67
C TRP A 2 -7.46 -0.21 -14.38
N ALA A 3 -7.63 0.85 -15.17
CA ALA A 3 -6.88 2.11 -14.99
C ALA A 3 -7.08 2.77 -13.62
N GLY A 4 -8.31 2.73 -13.07
CA GLY A 4 -8.65 3.36 -11.79
C GLY A 4 -8.08 2.68 -10.53
N ARG A 5 -7.55 1.45 -10.64
CA ARG A 5 -7.04 0.66 -9.50
C ARG A 5 -5.52 0.68 -9.34
N GLY A 6 -4.83 1.63 -9.98
CA GLY A 6 -3.36 1.74 -9.94
C GLY A 6 -2.77 1.82 -8.53
N PHE A 7 -3.43 2.56 -7.62
CA PHE A 7 -3.04 2.68 -6.23
C PHE A 7 -3.02 1.33 -5.49
N TYR A 8 -4.09 0.54 -5.60
CA TYR A 8 -4.20 -0.75 -4.94
C TYR A 8 -3.18 -1.76 -5.48
N ARG A 9 -2.91 -1.73 -6.79
CA ARG A 9 -1.84 -2.56 -7.39
C ARG A 9 -0.46 -2.17 -6.90
N LEU A 10 -0.19 -0.87 -6.73
CA LEU A 10 1.07 -0.41 -6.16
C LEU A 10 1.26 -0.95 -4.75
N LEU A 11 0.25 -0.82 -3.89
CA LEU A 11 0.31 -1.35 -2.52
C LEU A 11 0.52 -2.87 -2.50
N ASN A 12 -0.16 -3.60 -3.39
CA ASN A 12 0.03 -5.04 -3.51
C ASN A 12 1.48 -5.38 -3.89
N ARG A 13 2.06 -4.66 -4.85
CA ARG A 13 3.48 -4.84 -5.21
C ARG A 13 4.41 -4.52 -4.05
N MET A 14 4.17 -3.44 -3.31
CA MET A 14 4.97 -3.13 -2.12
C MET A 14 4.88 -4.24 -1.07
N LEU A 15 3.69 -4.77 -0.81
CA LEU A 15 3.50 -5.86 0.16
C LEU A 15 4.26 -7.13 -0.24
N PHE A 16 4.25 -7.50 -1.52
CA PHE A 16 4.84 -8.77 -1.95
C PHE A 16 6.31 -8.68 -2.38
N ARG A 17 6.73 -7.54 -2.96
CA ARG A 17 8.08 -7.33 -3.50
C ARG A 17 8.98 -6.51 -2.58
N ALA A 18 8.43 -5.57 -1.81
CA ALA A 18 9.23 -4.72 -0.92
C ALA A 18 9.30 -5.25 0.52
N ALA A 19 8.30 -6.00 0.99
CA ALA A 19 8.32 -6.65 2.30
C ALA A 19 8.88 -8.07 2.20
N ARG A 20 9.83 -8.40 3.09
CA ARG A 20 10.28 -9.79 3.29
C ARG A 20 9.09 -10.65 3.72
N PRO A 21 8.98 -11.92 3.31
CA PRO A 21 7.82 -12.77 3.61
C PRO A 21 7.46 -12.81 5.10
N ASP A 22 8.47 -12.89 5.96
CA ASP A 22 8.40 -12.91 7.42
C ASP A 22 7.98 -11.56 8.04
N GLU A 23 8.05 -10.46 7.28
CA GLU A 23 7.72 -9.11 7.77
C GLU A 23 6.40 -8.56 7.21
N ARG A 24 5.76 -9.27 6.27
CA ARG A 24 4.48 -8.84 5.66
C ARG A 24 3.39 -8.57 6.69
N TYR A 25 3.37 -9.35 7.78
CA TYR A 25 2.39 -9.16 8.84
C TYR A 25 2.51 -7.77 9.49
N LYS A 26 3.71 -7.18 9.60
CA LYS A 26 3.92 -5.84 10.17
C LYS A 26 3.23 -4.75 9.34
N VAL A 27 3.15 -4.95 8.01
CA VAL A 27 2.42 -4.05 7.11
C VAL A 27 0.93 -4.10 7.41
N LEU A 28 0.37 -5.30 7.54
CA LEU A 28 -1.05 -5.51 7.85
C LEU A 28 -1.39 -5.02 9.26
N GLU A 29 -0.55 -5.34 10.25
CA GLU A 29 -0.70 -4.88 11.63
C GLU A 29 -0.78 -3.35 11.70
N ARG A 30 0.14 -2.62 11.04
CA ARG A 30 0.08 -1.16 10.96
C ARG A 30 -1.18 -0.69 10.24
N PHE A 31 -1.56 -1.34 9.14
CA PHE A 31 -2.72 -0.96 8.36
C PHE A 31 -4.02 -1.05 9.18
N TYR A 32 -4.18 -2.12 9.98
CA TYR A 32 -5.36 -2.29 10.84
C TYR A 32 -5.36 -1.41 12.10
N ARG A 33 -4.28 -0.66 12.36
CA ARG A 33 -4.27 0.41 13.38
C ARG A 33 -4.84 1.72 12.85
N LEU A 34 -5.10 1.85 11.55
CA LEU A 34 -5.75 3.02 10.97
C LEU A 34 -7.24 3.07 11.40
N PRO A 35 -7.88 4.27 11.38
CA PRO A 35 -9.28 4.39 11.73
C PRO A 35 -10.17 3.47 10.86
N GLN A 36 -11.10 2.76 11.49
CA GLN A 36 -12.01 1.84 10.81
C GLN A 36 -12.67 2.42 9.54
N PRO A 37 -13.19 3.67 9.53
CA PRO A 37 -13.82 4.23 8.32
C PRO A 37 -12.85 4.33 7.12
N LEU A 38 -11.55 4.51 7.38
CA LEU A 38 -10.54 4.53 6.33
C LEU A 38 -10.32 3.12 5.78
N VAL A 39 -10.23 2.12 6.66
CA VAL A 39 -10.06 0.71 6.28
C VAL A 39 -11.26 0.22 5.44
N GLU A 40 -12.48 0.60 5.82
CA GLU A 40 -13.69 0.29 5.04
C GLU A 40 -13.65 0.88 3.63
N ARG A 41 -13.33 2.18 3.49
CA ARG A 41 -13.18 2.82 2.17
C ARG A 41 -12.10 2.19 1.32
N PHE A 42 -11.02 1.73 1.95
CA PHE A 42 -9.96 1.01 1.27
C PHE A 42 -10.49 -0.30 0.66
N TYR A 43 -11.19 -1.12 1.44
CA TYR A 43 -11.76 -2.39 0.95
C TYR A 43 -12.89 -2.19 -0.06
N ALA A 44 -13.65 -1.10 0.03
CA ALA A 44 -14.63 -0.70 -0.98
C ALA A 44 -14.01 -0.19 -2.29
N ALA A 45 -12.67 -0.14 -2.38
CA ALA A 45 -11.92 0.48 -3.47
C ALA A 45 -12.25 1.98 -3.69
N GLY A 46 -12.79 2.66 -2.68
CA GLY A 46 -13.20 4.07 -2.70
C GLY A 46 -12.26 5.03 -1.96
N SER A 47 -10.95 4.73 -1.89
CA SER A 47 -9.98 5.58 -1.19
C SER A 47 -9.84 6.97 -1.83
N THR A 48 -10.07 8.01 -1.04
CA THR A 48 -9.84 9.41 -1.43
C THR A 48 -8.34 9.73 -1.50
N LEU A 49 -7.97 10.89 -2.04
CA LEU A 49 -6.56 11.35 -2.02
C LEU A 49 -6.02 11.49 -0.59
N ALA A 50 -6.86 11.97 0.34
CA ALA A 50 -6.51 12.08 1.76
C ALA A 50 -6.28 10.69 2.40
N ASP A 51 -7.11 9.70 2.06
CA ASP A 51 -6.93 8.32 2.53
C ASP A 51 -5.61 7.73 2.04
N LYS A 52 -5.30 7.91 0.74
CA LYS A 52 -4.04 7.44 0.14
C LYS A 52 -2.83 8.05 0.84
N ALA A 53 -2.85 9.36 1.07
CA ALA A 53 -1.81 10.06 1.81
C ALA A 53 -1.66 9.49 3.23
N ARG A 54 -2.78 9.27 3.94
CA ARG A 54 -2.76 8.74 5.31
C ARG A 54 -2.25 7.29 5.37
N ILE A 55 -2.63 6.43 4.43
CA ILE A 55 -2.13 5.03 4.32
C ILE A 55 -0.61 5.01 4.11
N LEU A 56 -0.09 5.91 3.27
CA LEU A 56 1.33 6.03 2.97
C LEU A 56 2.11 6.80 4.05
N SER A 57 1.45 7.59 4.88
CA SER A 57 2.09 8.43 5.90
C SER A 57 2.54 7.65 7.14
N GLY A 58 3.73 7.95 7.66
CA GLY A 58 4.28 7.33 8.87
C GLY A 58 5.51 6.49 8.56
N LYS A 59 6.11 5.90 9.61
CA LYS A 59 7.33 5.08 9.46
C LYS A 59 7.00 3.80 8.68
N PRO A 60 7.57 3.59 7.47
CA PRO A 60 7.28 2.40 6.69
C PRO A 60 7.84 1.18 7.43
N PRO A 61 7.03 0.14 7.65
CA PRO A 61 7.47 -1.12 8.26
C PRO A 61 8.29 -1.99 7.29
N VAL A 62 8.55 -1.49 6.08
CA VAL A 62 9.34 -2.12 5.03
C VAL A 62 10.56 -1.27 4.70
N PRO A 63 11.67 -1.88 4.24
CA PRO A 63 12.84 -1.13 3.80
C PRO A 63 12.49 -0.13 2.69
N ILE A 64 12.79 1.15 2.91
CA ILE A 64 12.45 2.26 1.99
C ILE A 64 13.08 2.06 0.60
N GLY A 65 14.28 1.46 0.54
CA GLY A 65 14.95 1.15 -0.72
C GLY A 65 14.14 0.20 -1.62
N ALA A 66 13.53 -0.84 -1.04
CA ALA A 66 12.71 -1.79 -1.80
C ALA A 66 11.35 -1.18 -2.22
N ALA A 67 10.82 -0.25 -1.41
CA ALA A 67 9.63 0.52 -1.74
C ALA A 67 9.84 1.42 -2.96
N LEU A 68 11.01 2.07 -3.08
CA LEU A 68 11.37 2.91 -4.22
C LEU A 68 11.50 2.12 -5.52
N THR A 69 12.09 0.92 -5.50
CA THR A 69 12.18 0.05 -6.68
C THR A 69 10.80 -0.32 -7.23
N CYS A 70 9.82 -0.56 -6.36
CA CYS A 70 8.44 -0.87 -6.76
C CYS A 70 7.67 0.33 -7.35
N MET A 71 8.03 1.56 -6.94
CA MET A 71 7.44 2.79 -7.48
C MET A 71 7.97 3.10 -8.89
N VAL A 72 9.22 2.72 -9.18
CA VAL A 72 9.89 2.95 -10.48
C VAL A 72 9.49 1.93 -11.54
N GLU A 73 8.97 0.75 -11.17
CA GLU A 73 8.33 -0.18 -12.13
C GLU A 73 7.01 0.39 -12.67
N ARG A 74 7.10 1.41 -13.51
CA ARG A 74 5.98 1.93 -14.29
C ARG A 74 5.87 1.06 -15.55
N GLY A 75 5.04 0.02 -15.47
CA GLY A 75 4.45 -0.68 -16.60
C GLY A 75 5.42 -1.32 -17.60
N ARG A 76 5.94 -2.50 -17.26
CA ARG A 76 6.03 -3.56 -18.27
C ARG A 76 4.74 -4.37 -18.15
N ALA A 77 3.76 -3.99 -18.96
CA ALA A 77 2.63 -4.85 -19.29
C ALA A 77 3.13 -5.95 -20.22
#